data_AF-A0A7S3MJ15-F1
#
_entry.id   AF-A0A7S3MJ15-F1
#
_cell.length_a   1.000
_cell.length_b   1.000
_cell.length_c   1.000
_cell.angle_alpha   90.00
_cell.angle_beta   90.00
_cell.angle_gamma   90.00
#
_symmetry.space_group_name_H-M   'P 1'
#
loop_
_entity.id
_entity.type
_entity.pdbx_description
1 polymer ?
#
loop_
_entity_poly.entity_id
_entity_poly.type
_entity_poly.pdbx_seq_one_letter_code
_entity_poly.pdbx_strand_id
1 'polypeptide(L)'
;LPVLPIITTQITTTSNLDMQASGEKTTTTTKSPHSEFTTDALQDLKSARLLPILRRELIHKLVSGPCTYSALLECIAVHPDANKIDTTHIDKIIFELTVKNDNNFTSAPTYTLKKELFSEYDPCFPRIG
;
A
#
# COMPACT_ATOMS: atom_id res chain seq x y z
N LEU A 1 -27.89 20.66 32.82
CA LEU A 1 -26.95 21.00 31.72
C LEU A 1 -25.97 22.06 32.26
N PRO A 2 -24.68 21.75 32.47
CA PRO A 2 -23.66 22.75 32.75
C PRO A 2 -22.89 23.15 31.47
N VAL A 3 -22.44 24.40 31.49
CA VAL A 3 -21.92 25.24 30.41
C VAL A 3 -20.44 24.93 30.10
N LEU A 4 -20.07 24.98 28.81
CA LEU A 4 -18.70 24.86 28.30
C LEU A 4 -17.92 26.19 28.45
N PRO A 5 -16.64 26.17 28.87
CA PRO A 5 -15.78 27.34 28.76
C PRO A 5 -15.00 27.39 27.43
N ILE A 6 -15.05 28.56 26.80
CA ILE A 6 -14.22 29.04 25.68
C ILE A 6 -12.87 29.49 26.26
N ILE A 7 -11.74 29.10 25.64
CA ILE A 7 -10.44 29.72 25.91
C ILE A 7 -9.79 30.13 24.58
N THR A 8 -9.59 31.44 24.49
CA THR A 8 -8.93 32.21 23.43
C THR A 8 -7.44 32.41 23.78
N THR A 9 -6.67 32.87 22.78
CA THR A 9 -5.38 33.63 22.86
C THR A 9 -4.10 32.77 22.95
N GLN A 10 -2.94 33.07 22.35
CA GLN A 10 -2.34 34.28 21.72
C GLN A 10 -1.41 33.86 20.55
N ILE A 11 -1.09 34.85 19.71
CA ILE A 11 -0.10 34.85 18.63
C ILE A 11 1.24 35.29 19.24
N THR A 12 2.38 34.71 18.84
CA THR A 12 3.70 35.33 19.09
C THR A 12 4.61 35.21 17.86
N THR A 13 5.02 36.38 17.39
CA THR A 13 6.04 36.67 16.37
C THR A 13 7.42 36.77 17.01
N THR A 14 8.47 36.28 16.34
CA THR A 14 9.83 36.82 16.47
C THR A 14 10.63 36.66 15.16
N SER A 15 10.97 37.81 14.58
CA SER A 15 12.04 38.10 13.60
C SER A 15 13.43 37.97 14.29
N ASN A 16 14.65 37.99 13.71
CA ASN A 16 15.21 38.32 12.40
C ASN A 16 16.77 38.11 12.43
N LEU A 17 17.44 38.19 11.25
CA LEU A 17 18.87 38.56 10.97
C LEU A 17 20.01 37.57 11.39
N ASP A 18 21.13 37.33 10.68
CA ASP A 18 21.84 38.00 9.55
C ASP A 18 22.99 37.11 8.97
N MET A 19 23.43 37.41 7.72
CA MET A 19 24.81 37.37 7.12
C MET A 19 25.79 36.14 7.29
N GLN A 20 26.72 35.72 6.39
CA GLN A 20 27.24 36.12 5.06
C GLN A 20 28.29 35.05 4.58
N ALA A 21 28.57 35.03 3.26
CA ALA A 21 29.86 34.79 2.56
C ALA A 21 30.44 33.37 2.24
N SER A 22 30.46 33.10 0.91
CA SER A 22 31.55 32.66 0.00
C SER A 22 32.48 31.45 0.29
N GLY A 23 32.65 30.60 -0.75
CA GLY A 23 33.84 29.76 -0.94
C GLY A 23 33.66 28.64 -1.99
N GLU A 24 34.29 28.80 -3.15
CA GLU A 24 34.36 27.85 -4.28
C GLU A 24 34.97 26.49 -3.92
N LYS A 25 34.49 25.39 -4.55
CA LYS A 25 35.39 24.45 -5.27
C LYS A 25 34.68 23.46 -6.18
N THR A 26 34.99 23.59 -7.47
CA THR A 26 34.85 22.62 -8.56
C THR A 26 35.31 21.22 -8.16
N THR A 27 34.53 20.19 -8.48
CA THR A 27 35.10 18.85 -8.76
C THR A 27 34.28 18.17 -9.84
N THR A 28 34.82 18.24 -11.06
CA THR A 28 34.45 17.46 -12.23
C THR A 28 34.69 15.99 -11.91
N THR A 29 33.63 15.19 -11.80
CA THR A 29 33.75 13.72 -11.82
C THR A 29 33.28 13.23 -13.18
N THR A 30 34.25 13.03 -14.06
CA THR A 30 34.14 12.23 -15.27
C THR A 30 33.68 10.82 -14.90
N LYS A 31 32.44 10.46 -15.22
CA LYS A 31 32.02 9.07 -15.36
C LYS A 31 31.22 8.92 -16.66
N SER A 32 31.73 8.03 -17.50
CA SER A 32 31.19 7.62 -18.79
C SER A 32 29.69 7.29 -18.73
N PRO A 33 28.94 7.54 -19.82
CA PRO A 33 27.54 7.18 -19.92
C PRO A 33 27.44 5.68 -20.27
N HIS A 34 27.53 4.81 -19.27
CA HIS A 34 26.98 3.46 -19.42
C HIS A 34 25.52 3.50 -18.98
N SER A 35 24.67 3.46 -20.00
CA SER A 35 23.22 3.37 -19.96
C SER A 35 22.77 2.08 -19.24
N GLU A 36 22.55 2.18 -17.92
CA GLU A 36 21.83 1.18 -17.13
C GLU A 36 20.66 1.84 -16.38
N PHE A 37 19.90 2.67 -17.09
CA PHE A 37 18.73 3.35 -16.53
C PHE A 37 17.55 3.04 -17.43
N THR A 38 16.63 2.14 -17.04
CA THR A 38 15.19 2.13 -17.42
C THR A 38 14.41 0.84 -17.12
N THR A 39 15.00 -0.25 -16.62
CA THR A 39 14.21 -1.47 -16.34
C THR A 39 13.44 -1.41 -15.02
N ASP A 40 14.06 -0.94 -13.93
CA ASP A 40 13.40 -0.93 -12.61
C ASP A 40 12.21 0.05 -12.54
N ALA A 41 12.37 1.25 -13.07
CA ALA A 41 11.30 2.28 -13.02
C ALA A 41 10.04 1.87 -13.80
N LEU A 42 10.19 1.10 -14.89
CA LEU A 42 9.04 0.59 -15.65
C LEU A 42 8.37 -0.59 -14.95
N GLN A 43 9.15 -1.40 -14.24
CA GLN A 43 8.63 -2.51 -13.43
C GLN A 43 7.83 -2.00 -12.23
N ASP A 44 8.33 -0.97 -11.55
CA ASP A 44 7.62 -0.28 -10.47
C ASP A 44 6.28 0.30 -10.95
N LEU A 45 6.24 0.90 -12.14
CA LEU A 45 5.00 1.44 -12.70
C LEU A 45 3.96 0.36 -13.03
N LYS A 46 4.41 -0.82 -13.48
CA LYS A 46 3.51 -1.96 -13.75
C LYS A 46 2.98 -2.56 -12.46
N SER A 47 3.84 -2.76 -11.46
CA SER A 47 3.46 -3.23 -10.12
C SER A 47 2.46 -2.26 -9.49
N ALA A 48 2.68 -0.95 -9.61
CA ALA A 48 1.76 0.08 -9.11
C ALA A 48 0.35 0.00 -9.74
N ARG A 49 0.23 -0.42 -11.00
CA ARG A 49 -1.08 -0.61 -11.68
C ARG A 49 -1.76 -1.92 -11.28
N LEU A 50 -0.99 -2.93 -10.94
CA LEU A 50 -1.51 -4.26 -10.60
C LEU A 50 -2.01 -4.33 -9.14
N LEU A 51 -1.41 -3.60 -8.21
CA LEU A 51 -1.83 -3.59 -6.80
C LEU A 51 -3.33 -3.24 -6.59
N PRO A 52 -3.90 -2.19 -7.23
CA PRO A 52 -5.34 -1.91 -7.11
C PRO A 52 -6.23 -3.02 -7.69
N ILE A 53 -5.77 -3.70 -8.75
CA ILE A 53 -6.49 -4.81 -9.37
C ILE A 53 -6.52 -5.99 -8.40
N LEU A 54 -5.36 -6.37 -7.86
CA LEU A 54 -5.26 -7.45 -6.87
C LEU A 54 -6.07 -7.16 -5.62
N ARG A 55 -6.04 -5.92 -5.13
CA ARG A 55 -6.87 -5.49 -4.00
C ARG A 55 -8.34 -5.78 -4.28
N ARG A 56 -8.81 -5.40 -5.46
CA ARG A 56 -10.21 -5.60 -5.87
C ARG A 56 -10.54 -7.10 -5.95
N GLU A 57 -9.71 -7.90 -6.60
CA GLU A 57 -9.90 -9.36 -6.69
C GLU A 57 -10.00 -10.01 -5.31
N LEU A 58 -9.11 -9.66 -4.39
CA LEU A 58 -9.12 -10.17 -3.02
C LEU A 58 -10.41 -9.78 -2.27
N ILE A 59 -10.90 -8.55 -2.43
CA ILE A 59 -12.18 -8.13 -1.85
C ILE A 59 -13.31 -9.04 -2.35
N HIS A 60 -13.41 -9.26 -3.66
CA HIS A 60 -14.47 -10.10 -4.24
C HIS A 60 -14.35 -11.57 -3.84
N LYS A 61 -13.12 -12.06 -3.65
CA LYS A 61 -12.85 -13.40 -3.10
C LYS A 61 -13.31 -13.51 -1.65
N LEU A 62 -12.98 -12.54 -0.81
CA LEU A 62 -13.29 -12.54 0.63
C LEU A 62 -14.77 -12.29 0.94
N VAL A 63 -15.50 -11.59 0.06
CA VAL A 63 -16.97 -11.45 0.18
C VAL A 63 -17.67 -12.81 0.05
N SER A 64 -17.10 -13.76 -0.72
CA SER A 64 -17.66 -15.11 -0.84
C SER A 64 -17.49 -15.95 0.42
N GLY A 65 -16.58 -15.59 1.34
CA GLY A 65 -16.42 -16.25 2.63
C GLY A 65 -14.98 -16.23 3.18
N PRO A 66 -14.78 -16.75 4.41
CA PRO A 66 -13.46 -16.87 5.02
C PRO A 66 -12.52 -17.74 4.15
N CYS A 67 -11.29 -17.26 3.94
CA CYS A 67 -10.29 -17.96 3.11
C CYS A 67 -8.98 -18.14 3.87
N THR A 68 -8.21 -19.18 3.56
CA THR A 68 -6.83 -19.32 4.06
C THR A 68 -5.89 -18.39 3.30
N TYR A 69 -4.74 -18.09 3.89
CA TYR A 69 -3.71 -17.29 3.21
C TYR A 69 -3.27 -17.93 1.88
N SER A 70 -3.11 -19.26 1.82
CA SER A 70 -2.79 -19.97 0.58
C SER A 70 -3.84 -19.76 -0.52
N ALA A 71 -5.13 -19.78 -0.18
CA ALA A 71 -6.20 -19.54 -1.14
C ALA A 71 -6.22 -18.09 -1.65
N LEU A 72 -5.76 -17.13 -0.84
CA LEU A 72 -5.59 -15.73 -1.29
C LEU A 72 -4.41 -15.60 -2.25
N LEU A 73 -3.29 -16.30 -1.99
CA LEU A 73 -2.14 -16.33 -2.90
C LEU A 73 -2.48 -16.99 -4.23
N GLU A 74 -3.23 -18.10 -4.22
CA GLU A 74 -3.72 -18.75 -5.44
C GLU A 74 -4.57 -17.80 -6.28
N CYS A 75 -5.42 -16.99 -5.64
CA CYS A 75 -6.23 -15.97 -6.31
C CYS A 75 -5.35 -14.92 -7.03
N ILE A 76 -4.26 -14.50 -6.39
CA ILE A 76 -3.32 -13.52 -6.97
C ILE A 76 -2.51 -14.16 -8.12
N ALA A 77 -2.14 -15.42 -7.98
CA ALA A 77 -1.30 -16.14 -8.95
C ALA A 77 -1.96 -16.32 -10.33
N VAL A 78 -3.27 -16.15 -10.45
CA VAL A 78 -3.99 -16.16 -11.75
C VAL A 78 -3.55 -14.99 -12.65
N HIS A 79 -3.06 -13.89 -12.07
CA HIS A 79 -2.59 -12.76 -12.87
C HIS A 79 -1.20 -13.04 -13.45
N PRO A 80 -1.00 -12.88 -14.77
CA PRO A 80 0.26 -13.23 -15.45
C PRO A 80 1.46 -12.41 -14.96
N ASP A 81 1.21 -11.24 -14.38
CA ASP A 81 2.22 -10.32 -13.86
C ASP A 81 2.38 -10.39 -12.33
N ALA A 82 1.68 -11.31 -11.65
CA ALA A 82 1.73 -11.43 -10.19
C ALA A 82 3.14 -11.75 -9.66
N ASN A 83 3.94 -12.49 -10.44
CA ASN A 83 5.32 -12.82 -10.12
C ASN A 83 6.27 -11.60 -10.10
N LYS A 84 5.83 -10.43 -10.58
CA LYS A 84 6.60 -9.18 -10.58
C LYS A 84 6.35 -8.33 -9.35
N ILE A 85 5.35 -8.69 -8.54
CA ILE A 85 5.03 -7.99 -7.30
C ILE A 85 5.79 -8.64 -6.16
N ASP A 86 6.48 -7.82 -5.38
CA ASP A 86 7.12 -8.26 -4.16
C ASP A 86 6.09 -8.76 -3.13
N THR A 87 6.38 -9.88 -2.49
CA THR A 87 5.51 -10.53 -1.51
C THR A 87 5.16 -9.58 -0.36
N THR A 88 6.05 -8.66 0.00
CA THR A 88 5.80 -7.64 1.04
C THR A 88 4.58 -6.77 0.71
N HIS A 89 4.38 -6.41 -0.56
CA HIS A 89 3.23 -5.62 -0.98
C HIS A 89 1.94 -6.43 -0.94
N ILE A 90 2.02 -7.70 -1.32
CA ILE A 90 0.89 -8.63 -1.24
C ILE A 90 0.45 -8.81 0.21
N ASP A 91 1.40 -9.08 1.10
CA ASP A 91 1.15 -9.24 2.53
C ASP A 91 0.53 -8.00 3.14
N LYS A 92 1.03 -6.83 2.76
CA LYS A 92 0.47 -5.55 3.18
C LYS A 92 -0.99 -5.39 2.75
N ILE A 93 -1.31 -5.69 1.49
CA ILE A 93 -2.70 -5.64 1.01
C ILE A 93 -3.57 -6.63 1.78
N ILE A 94 -3.13 -7.87 1.95
CA ILE A 94 -3.89 -8.88 2.69
C ILE A 94 -4.16 -8.41 4.13
N PHE A 95 -3.15 -7.89 4.81
CA PHE A 95 -3.28 -7.35 6.16
C PHE A 95 -4.22 -6.14 6.23
N GLU A 96 -4.18 -5.25 5.24
CA GLU A 96 -5.08 -4.11 5.14
C GLU A 96 -6.53 -4.54 4.89
N LEU A 97 -6.75 -5.58 4.09
CA LEU A 97 -8.09 -6.04 3.71
C LEU A 97 -8.76 -6.94 4.75
N THR A 98 -7.97 -7.68 5.53
CA THR A 98 -8.48 -8.84 6.27
C THR A 98 -8.40 -8.69 7.79
N VAL A 99 -9.28 -9.43 8.46
CA VAL A 99 -9.17 -9.79 9.87
C VAL A 99 -8.81 -11.26 9.94
N LYS A 100 -7.71 -11.55 10.65
CA LYS A 100 -7.25 -12.92 10.92
C LYS A 100 -8.10 -13.53 12.03
N ASN A 101 -8.67 -14.70 11.74
CA ASN A 101 -9.49 -15.47 12.64
C ASN A 101 -8.74 -16.76 13.00
N ASP A 102 -8.20 -16.77 14.21
CA ASP A 102 -7.55 -17.92 14.82
C ASP A 102 -8.61 -18.77 15.52
N ASN A 103 -9.45 -19.44 14.72
CA ASN A 103 -10.63 -20.14 15.22
C ASN A 103 -10.31 -21.48 15.91
N ASN A 104 -9.13 -22.06 15.66
CA ASN A 104 -8.75 -23.36 16.19
C ASN A 104 -7.22 -23.54 16.19
N PHE A 105 -6.63 -24.09 17.26
CA PHE A 105 -5.19 -24.35 17.36
C PHE A 105 -4.67 -25.42 16.38
N THR A 106 -5.57 -26.26 15.87
CA THR A 106 -5.21 -27.38 14.97
C THR A 106 -5.49 -27.08 13.49
N SER A 107 -6.15 -25.96 13.18
CA SER A 107 -6.52 -25.61 11.80
C SER A 107 -5.74 -24.40 11.32
N ALA A 108 -5.58 -24.27 10.00
CA ALA A 108 -4.97 -23.09 9.42
C ALA A 108 -5.80 -21.84 9.75
N PRO A 109 -5.17 -20.70 10.07
CA PRO A 109 -5.87 -19.44 10.26
C PRO A 109 -6.68 -19.06 9.02
N THR A 110 -7.87 -18.51 9.26
CA THR A 110 -8.73 -18.01 8.19
C THR A 110 -8.76 -16.49 8.21
N TYR A 111 -8.95 -15.89 7.05
CA TYR A 111 -8.97 -14.46 6.84
C TYR A 111 -10.34 -14.06 6.33
N THR A 112 -10.91 -13.01 6.91
CA THR A 112 -12.22 -12.48 6.56
C THR A 112 -12.12 -11.01 6.19
N LEU A 113 -12.99 -10.52 5.31
CA LEU A 113 -12.98 -9.12 4.90
C LEU A 113 -13.34 -8.20 6.08
N LYS A 114 -12.61 -7.09 6.23
CA LYS A 114 -13.00 -6.03 7.17
C LYS A 114 -14.34 -5.41 6.77
N LYS A 115 -15.18 -5.14 7.78
CA LYS A 115 -16.55 -4.63 7.58
C LYS A 115 -16.59 -3.30 6.80
N GLU A 116 -15.58 -2.45 6.97
CA GLU A 116 -15.49 -1.15 6.29
C GLU A 116 -15.31 -1.27 4.77
N LEU A 117 -14.77 -2.39 4.30
CA LEU A 117 -14.39 -2.61 2.90
C LEU A 117 -15.49 -3.27 2.07
N PHE A 118 -16.63 -3.63 2.68
CA PHE A 118 -17.78 -4.13 1.93
C PHE A 118 -18.37 -3.08 0.97
N SER A 119 -18.09 -1.79 1.21
CA SER A 119 -18.47 -0.71 0.30
C SER A 119 -17.70 -0.71 -1.03
N GLU A 120 -16.51 -1.33 -1.06
CA GLU A 120 -15.69 -1.48 -2.27
C GLU A 120 -16.10 -2.69 -3.13
N TYR A 121 -17.01 -3.53 -2.63
CA TYR A 121 -17.53 -4.68 -3.37
C TYR A 121 -18.41 -4.25 -4.54
N ASP A 122 -18.14 -4.79 -5.72
CA ASP A 122 -18.91 -4.55 -6.94
C ASP A 122 -19.47 -5.89 -7.48
N PRO A 123 -20.79 -6.12 -7.39
CA PRO A 123 -21.42 -7.32 -7.94
C PRO A 123 -21.19 -7.52 -9.45
N CYS A 124 -20.89 -6.45 -10.19
CA CYS A 124 -20.63 -6.49 -11.63
C CYS A 124 -19.15 -6.71 -11.97
N PHE A 125 -18.28 -6.88 -10.97
CA PHE A 125 -16.87 -7.09 -11.20
C PHE A 125 -16.62 -8.43 -11.94
N PRO A 126 -15.97 -8.40 -13.12
CA PRO A 126 -15.72 -9.61 -13.90
C PRO A 126 -14.69 -10.46 -13.19
N ARG A 127 -15.10 -11.63 -12.69
CA ARG A 127 -14.18 -12.61 -12.11
C ARG A 127 -13.39 -13.25 -13.25
N ILE A 128 -12.07 -13.12 -13.20
CA ILE A 128 -11.18 -13.90 -14.07
C ILE A 128 -11.06 -15.28 -13.39
N GLY A 129 -11.92 -16.21 -13.81
CA GLY A 129 -11.97 -17.59 -13.34
C GLY A 129 -11.25 -18.54 -14.27
#